data_AF-A0A7J7P0Z0-F1
#
_entry.id   AF-A0A7J7P0Z0-F1
#
_cell.length_a   1.000
_cell.length_b   1.000
_cell.length_c   1.000
_cell.angle_alpha   90.00
_cell.angle_beta   90.00
_cell.angle_gamma   90.00
#
_symmetry.space_group_name_H-M   'P 1'
#
loop_
_entity.id
_entity.type
_entity.pdbx_description
1 polymer ?
#
loop_
_entity_poly.entity_id
_entity_poly.type
_entity_poly.pdbx_seq_one_letter_code
_entity_poly.pdbx_strand_id
1 'polypeptide(L)'
;MQVRESYQSSKGNTGYLSQLDHDDTEKQMLNKLTKQLNGEGWSWNNLNMLGWAIGSISGSMAEEQENRFLVMVLRDLLNLCEITKGKDNKAVIASNIMYVVGQYPKFLRAHWKFLKIVVNKLFEFMHESHPGVQDMACDTFLKIVQRCKRKFVIIQVGEHEPFVSELLTGLPTTVMDLELHQIHSFYESVGHIIQAEPDPLKRDKYLQRLMEIPNHKLAEIIGQAWLSVDYLKDQNVIRTVLSILQTNTSVASSLGTFFLTQISLIFLDVLNVYRMYSELISSSIAEGGPHALKTS
;
A
#
# COMPACT_ATOMS: atom_id res chain seq x y z
N MET A 1 -8.59 12.92 -17.04
CA MET A 1 -9.54 12.02 -17.73
C MET A 1 -9.00 11.59 -19.09
N GLN A 2 -8.62 12.53 -19.98
CA GLN A 2 -8.00 12.24 -21.30
C GLN A 2 -6.72 11.37 -21.29
N VAL A 3 -5.84 11.51 -20.30
CA VAL A 3 -4.61 10.68 -20.20
C VAL A 3 -4.91 9.21 -19.87
N ARG A 4 -5.97 8.96 -19.07
CA ARG A 4 -6.41 7.59 -18.73
C ARG A 4 -7.05 6.89 -19.93
N GLU A 5 -7.82 7.62 -20.74
CA GLU A 5 -8.43 7.11 -21.97
C GLU A 5 -7.37 6.83 -23.05
N SER A 6 -6.38 7.70 -23.22
CA SER A 6 -5.25 7.48 -24.13
C SER A 6 -4.39 6.28 -23.70
N TYR A 7 -4.18 6.09 -22.39
CA TYR A 7 -3.48 4.91 -21.86
C TYR A 7 -4.29 3.62 -22.04
N GLN A 8 -5.62 3.64 -21.82
CA GLN A 8 -6.48 2.48 -22.07
C GLN A 8 -6.56 2.11 -23.56
N SER A 9 -6.61 3.10 -24.45
CA SER A 9 -6.58 2.89 -25.91
C SER A 9 -5.23 2.32 -26.37
N SER A 10 -4.12 2.88 -25.87
CA SER A 10 -2.77 2.35 -26.13
C SER A 10 -2.58 0.93 -25.59
N LYS A 11 -3.10 0.65 -24.38
CA LYS A 11 -3.11 -0.69 -23.79
C LYS A 11 -3.92 -1.68 -24.63
N GLY A 12 -5.07 -1.26 -25.15
CA GLY A 12 -5.86 -2.05 -26.09
C GLY A 12 -5.04 -2.42 -27.32
N ASN A 13 -4.41 -1.44 -27.97
CA ASN A 13 -3.62 -1.66 -29.19
C ASN A 13 -2.37 -2.53 -28.96
N THR A 14 -1.63 -2.33 -27.87
CA THR A 14 -0.49 -3.20 -27.52
C THR A 14 -0.95 -4.62 -27.16
N GLY A 15 -2.10 -4.75 -26.48
CA GLY A 15 -2.73 -6.04 -26.23
C GLY A 15 -3.06 -6.78 -27.53
N TYR A 16 -3.70 -6.12 -28.49
CA TYR A 16 -4.02 -6.68 -29.80
C TYR A 16 -2.76 -7.05 -30.62
N LEU A 17 -1.71 -6.23 -30.58
CA LEU A 17 -0.45 -6.55 -31.26
C LEU A 17 0.25 -7.76 -30.63
N SER A 18 0.22 -7.88 -29.29
CA SER A 18 0.78 -9.06 -28.63
C SER A 18 0.05 -10.35 -29.01
N GLN A 19 -1.26 -10.30 -29.27
CA GLN A 19 -2.05 -11.45 -29.73
C GLN A 19 -1.70 -11.91 -31.15
N LEU A 20 -1.03 -11.07 -31.95
CA LEU A 20 -0.62 -11.42 -33.32
C LEU A 20 0.71 -12.20 -33.36
N ASP A 21 1.67 -11.84 -32.49
CA ASP A 21 2.93 -12.57 -32.34
C ASP A 21 3.52 -12.35 -30.94
N HIS A 22 3.26 -13.30 -30.04
CA HIS A 22 3.75 -13.26 -28.66
C HIS A 22 5.27 -13.40 -28.58
N ASP A 23 5.88 -14.20 -29.45
CA ASP A 23 7.31 -14.51 -29.42
C ASP A 23 8.14 -13.32 -29.90
N ASP A 24 7.71 -12.65 -30.97
CA ASP A 24 8.38 -11.42 -31.43
C ASP A 24 8.23 -10.29 -30.42
N THR A 25 7.03 -10.12 -29.82
CA THR A 25 6.80 -9.11 -28.78
C THR A 25 7.72 -9.32 -27.58
N GLU A 26 7.80 -10.55 -27.07
CA GLU A 26 8.70 -10.95 -25.98
C GLU A 26 10.16 -10.63 -26.33
N LYS A 27 10.62 -11.09 -27.50
CA LYS A 27 11.99 -10.89 -27.97
C LYS A 27 12.33 -9.40 -28.10
N GLN A 28 11.43 -8.58 -28.63
CA GLN A 28 11.67 -7.14 -28.77
C GLN A 28 11.75 -6.43 -27.41
N MET A 29 10.88 -6.78 -26.46
CA MET A 29 10.92 -6.18 -25.11
C MET A 29 12.20 -6.57 -24.37
N LEU A 30 12.62 -7.84 -24.42
CA LEU A 30 13.86 -8.32 -23.81
C LEU A 30 15.11 -7.70 -24.46
N ASN A 31 15.13 -7.56 -25.79
CA ASN A 31 16.21 -6.87 -26.49
C ASN A 31 16.31 -5.40 -26.09
N LYS A 32 15.18 -4.70 -25.93
CA LYS A 32 15.16 -3.32 -25.43
C LYS A 32 15.67 -3.22 -23.99
N LEU A 33 15.31 -4.16 -23.12
CA LEU A 33 15.80 -4.22 -21.74
C LEU A 33 17.32 -4.47 -21.70
N THR A 34 17.82 -5.37 -22.55
CA THR A 34 19.26 -5.64 -22.69
C THR A 34 20.03 -4.39 -23.13
N LYS A 35 19.47 -3.57 -24.03
CA LYS A 35 20.07 -2.28 -24.42
C LYS A 35 20.10 -1.25 -23.27
N GLN A 36 19.17 -1.33 -22.32
CA GLN A 36 19.24 -0.51 -21.10
C GLN A 36 20.40 -0.97 -20.21
N LEU A 37 20.56 -2.29 -20.03
CA LEU A 37 21.66 -2.89 -19.24
C LEU A 37 23.05 -2.55 -19.79
N ASN A 38 23.22 -2.57 -21.11
CA ASN A 38 24.49 -2.30 -21.75
C ASN A 38 24.83 -0.78 -21.84
N GLY A 39 23.92 0.10 -21.39
CA GLY A 39 24.10 1.54 -21.45
C GLY A 39 23.85 2.17 -22.83
N GLU A 40 23.71 1.38 -23.89
CA GLU A 40 23.51 1.85 -25.28
C GLU A 40 22.22 2.68 -25.49
N GLY A 41 21.23 2.51 -24.60
CA GLY A 41 19.95 3.23 -24.68
C GLY A 41 19.45 3.76 -23.35
N TRP A 42 20.31 3.83 -22.33
CA TRP A 42 19.91 4.19 -20.96
C TRP A 42 19.31 5.59 -20.90
N SER A 43 18.04 5.67 -20.52
CA SER A 43 17.40 6.90 -20.06
C SER A 43 16.19 6.57 -19.20
N TRP A 44 15.84 7.46 -18.28
CA TRP A 44 14.65 7.27 -17.42
C TRP A 44 13.38 7.10 -18.24
N ASN A 45 13.23 7.88 -19.32
CA ASN A 45 12.08 7.80 -20.21
C ASN A 45 12.00 6.46 -20.95
N ASN A 46 13.13 5.96 -21.47
CA ASN A 46 13.15 4.68 -22.17
C ASN A 46 12.81 3.52 -21.23
N LEU A 47 13.36 3.53 -20.01
CA LEU A 47 13.04 2.51 -19.01
C LEU A 47 11.56 2.56 -18.62
N ASN A 48 11.03 3.74 -18.31
CA ASN A 48 9.62 3.94 -17.94
C ASN A 48 8.67 3.47 -19.05
N MET A 49 8.91 3.87 -20.30
CA MET A 49 8.10 3.42 -21.44
C MET A 49 8.15 1.90 -21.60
N LEU A 50 9.31 1.29 -21.40
CA LEU A 50 9.46 -0.17 -21.46
C LEU A 50 8.71 -0.85 -20.30
N GLY A 51 8.85 -0.38 -19.06
CA GLY A 51 8.12 -0.92 -17.91
C GLY A 51 6.60 -0.82 -18.07
N TRP A 52 6.10 0.29 -18.64
CA TRP A 52 4.69 0.45 -18.97
C TRP A 52 4.22 -0.50 -20.08
N ALA A 53 5.05 -0.71 -21.11
CA ALA A 53 4.75 -1.64 -22.20
C ALA A 53 4.73 -3.09 -21.71
N ILE A 54 5.69 -3.48 -20.88
CA ILE A 54 5.70 -4.80 -20.22
C ILE A 54 4.44 -4.95 -19.37
N GLY A 55 4.16 -4.02 -18.47
CA GLY A 55 2.97 -4.10 -17.63
C GLY A 55 1.62 -4.09 -18.39
N SER A 56 1.56 -3.51 -19.59
CA SER A 56 0.33 -3.42 -20.37
C SER A 56 -0.07 -4.74 -21.04
N ILE A 57 0.90 -5.61 -21.35
CA ILE A 57 0.67 -6.94 -21.95
C ILE A 57 0.31 -8.02 -20.92
N SER A 58 0.17 -7.67 -19.63
CA SER A 58 -0.21 -8.64 -18.62
C SER A 58 -1.52 -9.35 -18.96
N GLY A 59 -1.46 -10.69 -18.95
CA GLY A 59 -2.55 -11.59 -19.26
C GLY A 59 -2.81 -11.83 -20.74
N SER A 60 -1.99 -11.28 -21.66
CA SER A 60 -2.13 -11.56 -23.09
C SER A 60 -1.44 -12.85 -23.53
N MET A 61 -0.41 -13.30 -22.81
CA MET A 61 0.35 -14.52 -23.08
C MET A 61 -0.23 -15.75 -22.36
N ALA A 62 0.14 -16.95 -22.83
CA ALA A 62 -0.11 -18.19 -22.09
C ALA A 62 0.67 -18.18 -20.76
N GLU A 63 0.12 -18.80 -19.71
CA GLU A 63 0.66 -18.72 -18.35
C GLU A 63 2.14 -19.16 -18.24
N GLU A 64 2.51 -20.25 -18.90
CA GLU A 64 3.90 -20.73 -18.89
C GLU A 64 4.88 -19.77 -19.60
N GLN A 65 4.44 -19.14 -20.70
CA GLN A 65 5.23 -18.13 -21.40
C GLN A 65 5.33 -16.84 -20.56
N GLU A 66 4.21 -16.35 -20.03
CA GLU A 66 4.18 -15.17 -19.15
C GLU A 66 5.09 -15.34 -17.94
N ASN A 67 5.08 -16.53 -17.31
CA ASN A 67 5.94 -16.82 -16.17
C ASN A 67 7.43 -16.76 -16.55
N ARG A 68 7.82 -17.36 -17.68
CA ARG A 68 9.22 -17.33 -18.16
C ARG A 68 9.66 -15.89 -18.49
N PHE A 69 8.83 -15.17 -19.23
CA PHE A 69 9.05 -13.78 -19.60
C PHE A 69 9.26 -12.89 -18.36
N LEU A 70 8.37 -13.00 -17.36
CA LEU A 70 8.47 -12.21 -16.14
C LEU A 70 9.72 -12.49 -15.32
N VAL A 71 10.12 -13.76 -15.21
CA VAL A 71 11.36 -14.12 -14.50
C VAL A 71 12.57 -13.45 -15.16
N MET A 72 12.62 -13.43 -16.49
CA MET A 72 13.69 -12.75 -17.24
C MET A 72 13.66 -11.24 -17.02
N VAL A 73 12.50 -10.60 -17.19
CA VAL A 73 12.35 -9.15 -16.98
C VAL A 73 12.75 -8.73 -15.57
N LEU A 74 12.25 -9.42 -14.54
CA LEU A 74 12.50 -9.04 -13.15
C LEU A 74 13.95 -9.27 -12.76
N ARG A 75 14.59 -10.35 -13.23
CA ARG A 75 16.02 -10.58 -13.05
C ARG A 75 16.84 -9.46 -13.67
N ASP A 76 16.53 -9.07 -14.91
CA ASP A 76 17.29 -8.07 -15.64
C ASP A 76 17.07 -6.66 -15.05
N LEU A 77 15.86 -6.33 -14.57
CA LEU A 77 15.61 -5.08 -13.83
C LEU A 77 16.30 -5.03 -12.47
N LEU A 78 16.34 -6.14 -11.73
CA LEU A 78 17.08 -6.22 -10.46
C LEU A 78 18.58 -6.05 -10.68
N ASN A 79 19.15 -6.74 -11.68
CA ASN A 79 20.55 -6.55 -12.08
C ASN A 79 20.84 -5.10 -12.46
N LEU A 80 19.94 -4.46 -13.23
CA LEU A 80 20.05 -3.04 -13.57
C LEU A 80 20.07 -2.14 -12.33
N CYS A 81 19.25 -2.45 -11.33
CA CYS A 81 19.22 -1.73 -10.05
C CYS A 81 20.52 -1.87 -9.25
N GLU A 82 21.15 -3.05 -9.30
CA GLU A 82 22.40 -3.34 -8.62
C GLU A 82 23.60 -2.60 -9.25
N ILE A 83 23.72 -2.65 -10.58
CA ILE A 83 24.86 -2.06 -11.29
C ILE A 83 24.76 -0.52 -11.41
N THR A 84 23.55 0.02 -11.38
CA THR A 84 23.33 1.45 -11.58
C THR A 84 23.61 2.25 -10.31
N LYS A 85 24.41 3.31 -10.45
CA LYS A 85 24.78 4.22 -9.36
C LYS A 85 23.85 5.44 -9.32
N GLY A 86 23.71 6.03 -8.14
CA GLY A 86 22.89 7.23 -7.91
C GLY A 86 21.49 6.91 -7.39
N LYS A 87 21.04 7.66 -6.38
CA LYS A 87 19.74 7.44 -5.72
C LYS A 87 18.58 7.60 -6.69
N ASP A 88 18.59 8.67 -7.50
CA ASP A 88 17.51 8.95 -8.46
C ASP A 88 17.38 7.83 -9.50
N ASN A 89 18.51 7.33 -10.02
CA ASN A 89 18.49 6.21 -10.95
C ASN A 89 17.90 4.96 -10.31
N LYS A 90 18.29 4.64 -9.07
CA LYS A 90 17.75 3.49 -8.33
C LYS A 90 16.26 3.65 -8.05
N ALA A 91 15.79 4.85 -7.73
CA ALA A 91 14.38 5.13 -7.53
C ALA A 91 13.57 4.90 -8.82
N VAL A 92 14.09 5.33 -9.98
CA VAL A 92 13.45 5.08 -11.29
C VAL A 92 13.45 3.58 -11.64
N ILE A 93 14.48 2.83 -11.31
CA ILE A 93 14.49 1.37 -11.58
C ILE A 93 13.54 0.65 -10.62
N ALA A 94 13.55 1.01 -9.33
CA ALA A 94 12.66 0.46 -8.33
C ALA A 94 11.18 0.74 -8.67
N SER A 95 10.86 1.93 -9.18
CA SER A 95 9.51 2.26 -9.64
C SER A 95 9.07 1.36 -10.80
N ASN A 96 9.95 1.09 -11.76
CA ASN A 96 9.64 0.15 -12.85
C ASN A 96 9.41 -1.27 -12.35
N ILE A 97 10.25 -1.75 -11.41
CA ILE A 97 10.06 -3.08 -10.78
C ILE A 97 8.71 -3.15 -10.07
N MET A 98 8.42 -2.18 -9.20
CA MET A 98 7.17 -2.11 -8.43
C MET A 98 5.95 -2.06 -9.37
N TYR A 99 6.03 -1.25 -10.43
CA TYR A 99 4.98 -1.16 -11.44
C TYR A 99 4.75 -2.51 -12.14
N VAL A 100 5.80 -3.12 -12.70
CA VAL A 100 5.72 -4.40 -13.42
C VAL A 100 5.13 -5.45 -12.49
N VAL A 101 5.70 -5.66 -11.31
CA VAL A 101 5.22 -6.67 -10.36
C VAL A 101 3.74 -6.46 -10.00
N GLY A 102 3.32 -5.21 -9.78
CA GLY A 102 1.92 -4.88 -9.49
C GLY A 102 0.95 -5.14 -10.64
N GLN A 103 1.41 -5.35 -11.88
CA GLN A 103 0.54 -5.70 -13.02
C GLN A 103 0.28 -7.21 -13.16
N TYR A 104 1.09 -8.09 -12.57
CA TYR A 104 1.03 -9.53 -12.80
C TYR A 104 0.59 -10.35 -11.57
N PRO A 105 -0.64 -10.17 -11.06
CA PRO A 105 -1.13 -10.87 -9.89
C PRO A 105 -1.37 -12.38 -10.12
N LYS A 106 -1.48 -12.85 -11.37
CA LYS A 106 -1.55 -14.30 -11.67
C LYS A 106 -0.23 -14.98 -11.29
N PHE A 107 0.87 -14.46 -11.82
CA PHE A 107 2.22 -14.90 -11.47
C PHE A 107 2.47 -14.90 -9.96
N LEU A 108 2.16 -13.80 -9.27
CA LEU A 108 2.34 -13.68 -7.82
C LEU A 108 1.54 -14.72 -7.03
N ARG A 109 0.32 -15.04 -7.45
CA ARG A 109 -0.50 -16.08 -6.80
C ARG A 109 0.04 -17.48 -7.02
N ALA A 110 0.71 -17.74 -8.15
CA ALA A 110 1.32 -19.04 -8.41
C ALA A 110 2.65 -19.23 -7.65
N HIS A 111 3.38 -18.14 -7.37
CA HIS A 111 4.74 -18.20 -6.84
C HIS A 111 4.87 -17.53 -5.46
N TRP A 112 4.51 -18.26 -4.39
CA TRP A 112 4.52 -17.72 -3.02
C TRP A 112 5.87 -17.12 -2.59
N LYS A 113 6.97 -17.86 -2.77
CA LYS A 113 8.32 -17.38 -2.38
C LYS A 113 8.62 -16.03 -3.04
N PHE A 114 8.23 -15.86 -4.30
CA PHE A 114 8.40 -14.60 -5.02
C PHE A 114 7.51 -13.50 -4.44
N LEU A 115 6.23 -13.79 -4.18
CA LEU A 115 5.32 -12.84 -3.55
C LEU A 115 5.85 -12.36 -2.18
N LYS A 116 6.34 -13.27 -1.33
CA LYS A 116 6.92 -12.92 -0.02
C LYS A 116 8.15 -12.01 -0.17
N ILE A 117 9.06 -12.33 -1.10
CA ILE A 117 10.24 -11.50 -1.40
C ILE A 117 9.82 -10.09 -1.82
N VAL A 118 8.86 -9.98 -2.75
CA VAL A 118 8.34 -8.69 -3.23
C VAL A 118 7.76 -7.89 -2.08
N VAL A 119 6.89 -8.48 -1.26
CA VAL A 119 6.22 -7.76 -0.16
C VAL A 119 7.24 -7.26 0.86
N ASN A 120 8.22 -8.09 1.25
CA ASN A 120 9.29 -7.66 2.14
C ASN A 120 10.12 -6.52 1.53
N LYS A 121 10.36 -6.55 0.21
CA LYS A 121 11.06 -5.47 -0.47
C LYS A 121 10.23 -4.17 -0.51
N LEU A 122 8.91 -4.26 -0.63
CA LEU A 122 8.04 -3.09 -0.50
C LEU A 122 8.10 -2.51 0.90
N PHE A 123 8.18 -3.34 1.95
CA PHE A 123 8.38 -2.85 3.32
C PHE A 123 9.75 -2.17 3.48
N GLU A 124 10.82 -2.69 2.88
CA GLU A 124 12.10 -1.97 2.84
C GLU A 124 11.98 -0.61 2.14
N PHE A 125 11.23 -0.52 1.03
CA PHE A 125 11.01 0.75 0.32
C PHE A 125 10.12 1.74 1.09
N MET A 126 9.32 1.27 2.05
CA MET A 126 8.60 2.15 2.98
C MET A 126 9.54 2.90 3.94
N HIS A 127 10.82 2.51 4.02
CA HIS A 127 11.86 3.22 4.76
C HIS A 127 12.80 4.06 3.87
N GLU A 128 12.56 4.11 2.56
CA GLU A 128 13.43 4.89 1.65
C GLU A 128 13.03 6.36 1.66
N SER A 129 14.00 7.24 1.93
CA SER A 129 13.79 8.69 2.04
C SER A 129 13.71 9.41 0.69
N HIS A 130 13.95 8.70 -0.42
CA HIS A 130 13.81 9.29 -1.75
C HIS A 130 12.33 9.63 -2.05
N PRO A 131 12.02 10.89 -2.47
CA PRO A 131 10.65 11.34 -2.68
C PRO A 131 9.84 10.41 -3.59
N GLY A 132 8.61 10.08 -3.17
CA GLY A 132 7.67 9.27 -3.93
C GLY A 132 7.91 7.75 -3.89
N VAL A 133 9.05 7.27 -3.37
CA VAL A 133 9.30 5.82 -3.26
C VAL A 133 8.36 5.18 -2.25
N GLN A 134 8.16 5.80 -1.08
CA GLN A 134 7.23 5.30 -0.04
C GLN A 134 5.79 5.26 -0.54
N ASP A 135 5.33 6.31 -1.23
CA ASP A 135 3.99 6.38 -1.84
C ASP A 135 3.79 5.22 -2.81
N MET A 136 4.76 5.01 -3.70
CA MET A 136 4.69 3.95 -4.69
C MET A 136 4.75 2.55 -4.05
N ALA A 137 5.51 2.39 -2.96
CA ALA A 137 5.57 1.14 -2.21
C ALA A 137 4.20 0.81 -1.58
N CYS A 138 3.55 1.80 -0.95
CA CYS A 138 2.21 1.65 -0.37
C CYS A 138 1.15 1.34 -1.44
N ASP A 139 1.14 2.08 -2.55
CA ASP A 139 0.20 1.86 -3.65
C ASP A 139 0.38 0.48 -4.30
N THR A 140 1.64 0.06 -4.49
CA THR A 140 1.96 -1.25 -5.04
C THR A 140 1.55 -2.36 -4.08
N PHE A 141 1.78 -2.17 -2.78
CA PHE A 141 1.35 -3.12 -1.75
C PHE A 141 -0.17 -3.29 -1.75
N LEU A 142 -0.93 -2.20 -1.73
CA LEU A 142 -2.39 -2.22 -1.81
C LEU A 142 -2.87 -2.97 -3.06
N LYS A 143 -2.28 -2.68 -4.22
CA LYS A 143 -2.63 -3.31 -5.49
C LYS A 143 -2.37 -4.82 -5.49
N ILE A 144 -1.24 -5.25 -4.94
CA ILE A 144 -0.91 -6.67 -4.78
C ILE A 144 -1.93 -7.34 -3.86
N VAL A 145 -2.18 -6.74 -2.70
CA VAL A 145 -3.11 -7.27 -1.70
C VAL A 145 -4.52 -7.43 -2.26
N GLN A 146 -5.05 -6.43 -2.96
CA GLN A 146 -6.39 -6.50 -3.57
C GLN A 146 -6.58 -7.71 -4.48
N ARG A 147 -5.50 -8.21 -5.10
CA ARG A 147 -5.53 -9.38 -6.00
C ARG A 147 -5.03 -10.67 -5.37
N CYS A 148 -4.24 -10.59 -4.29
CA CYS A 148 -3.53 -11.72 -3.69
C CYS A 148 -3.90 -12.00 -2.22
N LYS A 149 -4.79 -11.23 -1.58
CA LYS A 149 -5.12 -11.26 -0.15
C LYS A 149 -5.27 -12.64 0.49
N ARG A 150 -5.88 -13.61 -0.22
CA ARG A 150 -6.03 -15.00 0.28
C ARG A 150 -4.70 -15.70 0.57
N LYS A 151 -3.62 -15.33 -0.12
CA LYS A 151 -2.29 -15.92 0.07
C LYS A 151 -1.67 -15.53 1.42
N PHE A 152 -2.08 -14.41 2.00
CA PHE A 152 -1.53 -13.87 3.23
C PHE A 152 -2.12 -14.51 4.49
N VAL A 153 -3.33 -15.05 4.40
CA VAL A 153 -4.08 -15.64 5.55
C VAL A 153 -3.96 -17.15 5.65
N ILE A 154 -3.44 -17.83 4.61
CA ILE A 154 -3.18 -19.27 4.64
C ILE A 154 -1.71 -19.54 4.96
N ILE A 155 -1.44 -20.69 5.60
CA ILE A 155 -0.07 -21.19 5.76
C ILE A 155 0.42 -21.64 4.38
N GLN A 156 1.57 -21.11 3.97
CA GLN A 156 2.16 -21.39 2.67
C GLN A 156 3.21 -22.49 2.78
N VAL A 157 3.54 -23.12 1.66
CA VAL A 157 4.51 -24.22 1.63
C VAL A 157 5.88 -23.73 2.13
N GLY A 158 6.38 -24.36 3.18
CA GLY A 158 7.66 -24.02 3.81
C GLY A 158 7.59 -22.91 4.86
N GLU A 159 6.41 -22.41 5.20
CA GLU A 159 6.20 -21.43 6.28
C GLU A 159 5.57 -22.11 7.51
N HIS A 160 5.81 -21.54 8.70
CA HIS A 160 5.27 -22.05 9.96
C HIS A 160 3.92 -21.43 10.35
N GLU A 161 3.64 -20.21 9.87
CA GLU A 161 2.41 -19.48 10.14
C GLU A 161 1.99 -18.64 8.92
N PRO A 162 0.73 -18.15 8.87
CA PRO A 162 0.30 -17.22 7.84
C PRO A 162 1.09 -15.91 7.89
N PHE A 163 1.45 -15.36 6.73
CA PHE A 163 2.23 -14.12 6.65
C PHE A 163 1.53 -12.91 7.30
N VAL A 164 0.20 -12.89 7.37
CA VAL A 164 -0.53 -11.84 8.10
C VAL A 164 -0.09 -11.76 9.58
N SER A 165 0.26 -12.88 10.21
CA SER A 165 0.77 -12.88 11.58
C SER A 165 2.15 -12.23 11.69
N GLU A 166 3.06 -12.56 10.77
CA GLU A 166 4.41 -11.97 10.65
C GLU A 166 4.31 -10.45 10.42
N LEU A 167 3.45 -10.05 9.47
CA LEU A 167 3.16 -8.65 9.16
C LEU A 167 2.68 -7.88 10.37
N LEU A 168 1.67 -8.40 11.10
CA LEU A 168 1.10 -7.72 12.26
C LEU A 168 2.10 -7.63 13.43
N THR A 169 3.05 -8.56 13.54
CA THR A 169 4.14 -8.47 14.53
C THR A 169 5.13 -7.37 14.16
N GLY A 170 5.48 -7.26 12.87
CA GLY A 170 6.39 -6.23 12.35
C GLY A 170 5.74 -4.86 12.14
N LEU A 171 4.42 -4.73 12.34
CA LEU A 171 3.64 -3.52 12.04
C LEU A 171 4.25 -2.23 12.59
N PRO A 172 4.66 -2.13 13.89
CA PRO A 172 5.23 -0.89 14.42
C PRO A 172 6.52 -0.48 13.71
N THR A 173 7.32 -1.46 13.27
CA THR A 173 8.53 -1.20 12.51
C THR A 173 8.18 -0.75 11.10
N THR A 174 7.30 -1.45 10.39
CA THR A 174 6.98 -1.15 8.99
C THR A 174 6.42 0.27 8.78
N VAL A 175 5.64 0.80 9.72
CA VAL A 175 4.96 2.10 9.56
C VAL A 175 5.70 3.30 10.16
N MET A 176 6.86 3.10 10.79
CA MET A 176 7.49 4.16 11.61
C MET A 176 7.99 5.38 10.82
N ASP A 177 8.41 5.17 9.58
CA ASP A 177 8.96 6.23 8.69
C ASP A 177 7.92 6.73 7.68
N LEU A 178 6.67 6.24 7.75
CA LEU A 178 5.61 6.58 6.82
C LEU A 178 4.89 7.87 7.22
N GLU A 179 4.50 8.64 6.20
CA GLU A 179 3.61 9.78 6.36
C GLU A 179 2.15 9.34 6.58
N LEU A 180 1.32 10.27 7.09
CA LEU A 180 -0.04 9.97 7.52
C LEU A 180 -0.90 9.29 6.45
N HIS A 181 -0.87 9.78 5.20
CA HIS A 181 -1.65 9.17 4.11
C HIS A 181 -1.13 7.78 3.71
N GLN A 182 0.18 7.56 3.81
CA GLN A 182 0.81 6.26 3.55
C GLN A 182 0.42 5.24 4.62
N ILE A 183 0.40 5.65 5.90
CA ILE A 183 -0.11 4.83 7.00
C ILE A 183 -1.56 4.42 6.73
N HIS A 184 -2.43 5.35 6.32
CA HIS A 184 -3.82 5.02 5.99
C HIS A 184 -3.95 3.99 4.85
N SER A 185 -3.16 4.16 3.78
CA SER A 185 -3.11 3.21 2.65
C SER A 185 -2.59 1.84 3.08
N PHE A 186 -1.59 1.80 3.96
CA PHE A 186 -1.07 0.57 4.53
C PHE A 186 -2.13 -0.15 5.36
N TYR A 187 -2.81 0.55 6.27
CA TYR A 187 -3.87 -0.03 7.10
C TYR A 187 -5.06 -0.52 6.26
N GLU A 188 -5.44 0.19 5.19
CA GLU A 188 -6.45 -0.27 4.22
C GLU A 188 -6.01 -1.61 3.56
N SER A 189 -4.74 -1.70 3.18
CA SER A 189 -4.17 -2.92 2.62
C SER A 189 -4.28 -4.08 3.62
N VAL A 190 -3.85 -3.89 4.85
CA VAL A 190 -3.95 -4.96 5.87
C VAL A 190 -5.41 -5.31 6.18
N GLY A 191 -6.33 -4.33 6.17
CA GLY A 191 -7.76 -4.58 6.29
C GLY A 191 -8.31 -5.50 5.20
N HIS A 192 -7.87 -5.34 3.95
CA HIS A 192 -8.20 -6.29 2.87
C HIS A 192 -7.62 -7.69 3.08
N ILE A 193 -6.43 -7.81 3.69
CA ILE A 193 -5.87 -9.12 4.06
C ILE A 193 -6.76 -9.79 5.10
N ILE A 194 -7.07 -9.09 6.19
CA ILE A 194 -7.87 -9.60 7.31
C ILE A 194 -9.28 -9.97 6.83
N GLN A 195 -9.87 -9.21 5.90
CA GLN A 195 -11.15 -9.54 5.28
C GLN A 195 -11.16 -10.92 4.62
N ALA A 196 -10.01 -11.39 4.11
CA ALA A 196 -9.89 -12.67 3.44
C ALA A 196 -9.82 -13.88 4.39
N GLU A 197 -9.64 -13.66 5.70
CA GLU A 197 -9.62 -14.73 6.71
C GLU A 197 -11.03 -15.34 6.88
N PRO A 198 -11.21 -16.65 6.58
CA PRO A 198 -12.51 -17.29 6.71
C PRO A 198 -12.93 -17.55 8.16
N ASP A 199 -11.98 -17.74 9.09
CA ASP A 199 -12.28 -18.01 10.50
C ASP A 199 -12.60 -16.70 11.25
N PRO A 200 -13.85 -16.49 11.73
CA PRO A 200 -14.23 -15.26 12.42
C PRO A 200 -13.36 -14.98 13.66
N LEU A 201 -12.98 -16.02 14.42
CA LEU A 201 -12.20 -15.84 15.65
C LEU A 201 -10.77 -15.40 15.35
N LYS A 202 -10.15 -15.95 14.29
CA LYS A 202 -8.82 -15.49 13.84
C LYS A 202 -8.89 -14.10 13.25
N ARG A 203 -9.91 -13.81 12.46
CA ARG A 203 -10.12 -12.49 11.88
C ARG A 203 -10.23 -11.40 12.96
N ASP A 204 -11.00 -11.66 14.02
CA ASP A 204 -11.14 -10.72 15.13
C ASP A 204 -9.81 -10.53 15.89
N LYS A 205 -9.03 -11.61 16.10
CA LYS A 205 -7.68 -11.50 16.67
C LYS A 205 -6.73 -10.67 15.81
N TYR A 206 -6.75 -10.85 14.49
CA TYR A 206 -5.93 -10.05 13.58
C TYR A 206 -6.36 -8.58 13.58
N LEU A 207 -7.68 -8.31 13.61
CA LEU A 207 -8.21 -6.96 13.69
C LEU A 207 -7.79 -6.27 15.00
N GLN A 208 -7.86 -6.97 16.13
CA GLN A 208 -7.40 -6.44 17.42
C GLN A 208 -5.92 -6.07 17.38
N ARG A 209 -5.07 -6.92 16.81
CA ARG A 209 -3.63 -6.65 16.64
C ARG A 209 -3.36 -5.48 15.69
N LEU A 210 -4.10 -5.37 14.58
CA LEU A 210 -3.97 -4.24 13.65
C LEU A 210 -4.33 -2.91 14.35
N MET A 211 -5.38 -2.92 15.16
CA MET A 211 -5.92 -1.70 15.79
C MET A 211 -5.29 -1.41 17.16
N GLU A 212 -4.30 -2.19 17.61
CA GLU A 212 -3.68 -2.04 18.93
C GLU A 212 -3.07 -0.63 19.14
N ILE A 213 -2.25 -0.18 18.18
CA ILE A 213 -1.60 1.15 18.23
C ILE A 213 -2.63 2.29 18.27
N PRO A 214 -3.59 2.41 17.30
CA PRO A 214 -4.58 3.48 17.34
C PRO A 214 -5.51 3.41 18.55
N ASN A 215 -5.88 2.20 19.01
CA ASN A 215 -6.73 2.04 20.20
C ASN A 215 -6.00 2.47 21.48
N HIS A 216 -4.73 2.07 21.65
CA HIS A 216 -3.92 2.50 22.78
C HIS A 216 -3.76 4.03 22.78
N LYS A 217 -3.49 4.63 21.61
CA LYS A 217 -3.31 6.07 21.51
C LYS A 217 -4.61 6.84 21.79
N LEU A 218 -5.75 6.33 21.35
CA LEU A 218 -7.06 6.89 21.67
C LEU A 218 -7.33 6.85 23.17
N ALA A 219 -7.08 5.72 23.82
CA ALA A 219 -7.26 5.55 25.27
C ALA A 219 -6.35 6.50 26.07
N GLU A 220 -5.09 6.68 25.64
CA GLU A 220 -4.15 7.64 26.23
C GLU A 220 -4.69 9.08 26.13
N ILE A 221 -5.15 9.49 24.95
CA ILE A 221 -5.72 10.84 24.73
C ILE A 221 -6.93 11.07 25.61
N ILE A 222 -7.84 10.10 25.69
CA ILE A 222 -9.04 10.19 26.54
C ILE A 222 -8.63 10.31 28.01
N GLY A 223 -7.68 9.48 28.47
CA GLY A 223 -7.18 9.53 29.84
C GLY A 223 -6.59 10.90 30.22
N GLN A 224 -5.80 11.50 29.33
CA GLN A 224 -5.25 12.84 29.54
C GLN A 224 -6.33 13.93 29.49
N ALA A 225 -7.30 13.80 28.58
CA ALA A 225 -8.39 14.76 28.44
C ALA A 225 -9.32 14.78 29.67
N TRP A 226 -9.47 13.67 30.38
CA TRP A 226 -10.19 13.61 31.66
C TRP A 226 -9.48 14.39 32.78
N LEU A 227 -8.15 14.49 32.75
CA LEU A 227 -7.38 15.26 33.73
C LEU A 227 -7.40 16.75 33.41
N SER A 228 -7.28 17.09 32.13
CA SER A 228 -7.33 18.48 31.65
C SER A 228 -7.90 18.54 30.24
N VAL A 229 -9.06 19.20 30.11
CA VAL A 229 -9.73 19.41 28.82
C VAL A 229 -8.87 20.31 27.90
N ASP A 230 -8.00 21.15 28.45
CA ASP A 230 -7.07 21.98 27.67
C ASP A 230 -6.08 21.15 26.86
N TYR A 231 -5.82 19.89 27.23
CA TYR A 231 -5.00 18.98 26.44
C TYR A 231 -5.54 18.78 25.01
N LEU A 232 -6.86 18.79 24.83
CA LEU A 232 -7.51 18.63 23.53
C LEU A 232 -7.38 19.88 22.63
N LYS A 233 -6.96 21.04 23.19
CA LYS A 233 -6.71 22.25 22.39
C LYS A 233 -5.37 22.20 21.65
N ASP A 234 -4.47 21.28 22.01
CA ASP A 234 -3.20 21.11 21.32
C ASP A 234 -3.42 20.63 19.88
N GLN A 235 -2.90 21.39 18.93
CA GLN A 235 -2.95 21.08 17.50
C GLN A 235 -2.37 19.71 17.15
N ASN A 236 -1.34 19.25 17.88
CA ASN A 236 -0.77 17.93 17.68
C ASN A 236 -1.74 16.82 18.13
N VAL A 237 -2.47 17.04 19.21
CA VAL A 237 -3.50 16.11 19.71
C VAL A 237 -4.66 16.05 18.72
N ILE A 238 -5.13 17.19 18.21
CA ILE A 238 -6.19 17.25 17.18
C ILE A 238 -5.78 16.47 15.93
N ARG A 239 -4.56 16.68 15.43
CA ARG A 239 -4.02 15.92 14.28
C ARG A 239 -3.95 14.42 14.56
N THR A 240 -3.56 14.04 15.78
CA THR A 240 -3.51 12.64 16.20
C THR A 240 -4.90 12.00 16.25
N VAL A 241 -5.89 12.69 16.81
CA VAL A 241 -7.29 12.21 16.82
C VAL A 241 -7.81 12.05 15.40
N LEU A 242 -7.58 13.04 14.53
CA LEU A 242 -7.97 12.96 13.12
C LEU A 242 -7.32 11.75 12.42
N SER A 243 -6.01 11.55 12.63
CA SER A 243 -5.27 10.39 12.13
C SER A 243 -5.87 9.06 12.58
N ILE A 244 -6.23 8.93 13.86
CA ILE A 244 -6.87 7.72 14.40
C ILE A 244 -8.22 7.47 13.71
N LEU A 245 -9.05 8.49 13.55
CA LEU A 245 -10.36 8.37 12.90
C LEU A 245 -10.23 8.03 11.40
N GLN A 246 -9.26 8.62 10.70
CA GLN A 246 -8.98 8.31 9.31
C GLN A 246 -8.44 6.89 9.13
N THR A 247 -7.55 6.44 10.03
CA THR A 247 -7.08 5.04 10.06
C THR A 247 -8.25 4.08 10.26
N ASN A 248 -9.14 4.34 11.22
CA ASN A 248 -10.36 3.55 11.41
C ASN A 248 -11.25 3.55 10.15
N THR A 249 -11.35 4.68 9.45
CA THR A 249 -12.13 4.80 8.21
C THR A 249 -11.53 3.94 7.08
N SER A 250 -10.20 3.95 6.91
CA SER A 250 -9.49 3.10 5.94
C SER A 250 -9.60 1.61 6.23
N VAL A 251 -9.58 1.23 7.51
CA VAL A 251 -9.78 -0.17 7.92
C VAL A 251 -11.24 -0.60 7.74
N ALA A 252 -12.20 0.29 8.05
CA ALA A 252 -13.62 0.03 7.86
C ALA A 252 -14.00 -0.15 6.38
N SER A 253 -13.48 0.70 5.49
CA SER A 253 -13.75 0.63 4.05
C SER A 253 -13.26 -0.68 3.43
N SER A 254 -12.13 -1.20 3.91
CA SER A 254 -11.52 -2.43 3.39
C SER A 254 -12.11 -3.72 3.98
N LEU A 255 -12.50 -3.72 5.26
CA LEU A 255 -13.13 -4.87 5.94
C LEU A 255 -14.64 -5.00 5.69
N GLY A 256 -15.34 -3.89 5.57
CA GLY A 256 -16.80 -3.87 5.47
C GLY A 256 -17.48 -4.29 6.78
N THR A 257 -18.45 -5.22 6.71
CA THR A 257 -19.27 -5.63 7.86
C THR A 257 -18.48 -6.22 9.02
N PHE A 258 -17.29 -6.75 8.76
CA PHE A 258 -16.41 -7.32 9.79
C PHE A 258 -15.75 -6.28 10.70
N PHE A 259 -15.86 -4.99 10.37
CA PHE A 259 -15.41 -3.90 11.23
C PHE A 259 -16.30 -3.70 12.47
N LEU A 260 -17.46 -4.36 12.54
CA LEU A 260 -18.41 -4.21 13.64
C LEU A 260 -17.78 -4.40 15.02
N THR A 261 -16.89 -5.38 15.17
CA THR A 261 -16.22 -5.67 16.45
C THR A 261 -15.34 -4.51 16.91
N GLN A 262 -14.60 -3.88 16.00
CA GLN A 262 -13.76 -2.72 16.29
C GLN A 262 -14.61 -1.48 16.59
N ILE A 263 -15.62 -1.16 15.77
CA ILE A 263 -16.44 0.03 16.04
C ILE A 263 -17.19 -0.10 17.36
N SER A 264 -17.71 -1.30 17.71
CA SER A 264 -18.35 -1.53 18.99
C SER A 264 -17.42 -1.32 20.19
N LEU A 265 -16.12 -1.61 20.04
CA LEU A 265 -15.12 -1.38 21.08
C LEU A 265 -14.89 0.12 21.33
N ILE A 266 -14.70 0.91 20.27
CA ILE A 266 -14.33 2.33 20.38
C ILE A 266 -15.53 3.29 20.36
N PHE A 267 -16.75 2.80 20.16
CA PHE A 267 -17.92 3.64 19.88
C PHE A 267 -18.15 4.72 20.95
N LEU A 268 -18.18 4.31 22.23
CA LEU A 268 -18.42 5.22 23.35
C LEU A 268 -17.27 6.22 23.52
N ASP A 269 -16.04 5.77 23.30
CA ASP A 269 -14.84 6.60 23.38
C ASP A 269 -14.85 7.69 22.30
N VAL A 270 -15.19 7.34 21.06
CA VAL A 270 -15.33 8.32 19.97
C VAL A 270 -16.46 9.31 20.25
N LEU A 271 -17.60 8.87 20.79
CA LEU A 271 -18.69 9.77 21.19
C LEU A 271 -18.29 10.72 22.32
N ASN A 272 -17.50 10.24 23.28
CA ASN A 272 -16.97 11.07 24.35
C ASN A 272 -16.03 12.15 23.79
N VAL A 273 -15.09 11.78 22.93
CA VAL A 273 -14.20 12.72 22.26
C VAL A 273 -15.00 13.76 21.46
N TYR A 274 -16.02 13.32 20.71
CA TYR A 274 -16.91 14.21 19.97
C TYR A 274 -17.63 15.20 20.90
N ARG A 275 -18.17 14.74 22.03
CA ARG A 275 -18.82 15.60 23.03
C ARG A 275 -17.85 16.64 23.59
N MET A 276 -16.64 16.23 23.99
CA MET A 276 -15.63 17.12 24.56
C MET A 276 -15.21 18.22 23.58
N TYR A 277 -14.97 17.88 22.31
CA TYR A 277 -14.68 18.89 21.29
C TYR A 277 -15.88 19.82 21.02
N SER A 278 -17.11 19.28 21.02
CA SER A 278 -18.32 20.09 20.82
C SER A 278 -18.54 21.10 21.95
N GLU A 279 -18.29 20.71 23.19
CA GLU A 279 -18.34 21.59 24.36
C GLU A 279 -17.23 22.66 24.30
N LEU A 280 -16.00 22.27 23.96
CA LEU A 280 -14.88 23.20 23.77
C LEU A 280 -15.17 24.27 22.72
N ILE A 281 -15.66 23.86 21.55
CA ILE A 281 -16.03 24.79 20.46
C ILE A 281 -17.15 25.73 20.94
N SER A 282 -18.16 25.19 21.64
CA SER A 282 -19.27 25.98 22.17
C SER A 282 -18.81 27.04 23.18
N SER A 283 -17.93 26.66 24.13
CA SER A 283 -17.34 27.59 25.10
C SER A 283 -16.46 28.64 24.43
N SER A 284 -15.62 28.26 23.47
CA SER A 284 -14.78 29.21 22.72
C SER A 284 -15.61 30.24 21.92
N ILE A 285 -16.76 29.84 21.37
CA ILE A 285 -17.69 30.76 20.70
C ILE A 285 -18.36 31.71 21.71
N ALA A 286 -18.78 31.19 22.87
CA ALA A 286 -19.40 32.00 23.93
C ALA A 286 -18.44 33.05 24.52
N GLU A 287 -17.15 32.73 24.62
CA GLU A 287 -16.11 33.64 25.11
C GLU A 287 -15.57 34.60 24.03
N GLY A 288 -15.49 34.17 22.77
CA GLY A 288 -14.80 34.89 21.68
C GLY A 288 -15.68 35.73 20.75
N GLY A 289 -17.02 35.69 20.88
CA GLY A 289 -17.94 36.37 19.98
C GLY A 289 -17.89 35.87 18.52
N PRO A 290 -18.71 36.43 17.60
CA PRO A 290 -18.96 35.87 16.26
C PRO A 290 -17.76 35.84 15.29
N HIS A 291 -16.56 36.28 15.70
CA HIS A 291 -15.34 36.22 14.91
C HIS A 291 -14.44 35.00 15.22
N ALA A 292 -14.70 34.25 16.30
CA ALA A 292 -13.90 33.07 16.69
C ALA A 292 -14.07 31.84 15.77
N LEU A 293 -15.13 31.83 14.95
CA LEU A 293 -15.49 30.70 14.07
C LEU A 293 -14.54 30.53 12.87
N LYS A 294 -13.69 31.52 12.57
CA LYS A 294 -12.76 31.50 11.43
C LYS A 294 -11.34 31.01 11.79
N THR A 295 -11.05 30.81 13.07
CA THR A 295 -9.71 30.49 13.58
C THR A 295 -9.64 29.21 14.41
N SER A 296 -10.77 28.49 14.58
CA SER A 296 -10.86 27.23 15.33
C SER A 296 -10.81 26.02 14.40
#